data_AF-A0A965KQ30-F1
#
_entry.id   AF-A0A965KQ30-F1
#
_cell.length_a   1.000
_cell.length_b   1.000
_cell.length_c   1.000
_cell.angle_alpha   90.00
_cell.angle_beta   90.00
_cell.angle_gamma   90.00
#
_symmetry.space_group_name_H-M   'P 1'
#
loop_
_entity.id
_entity.type
_entity.pdbx_description
1 polymer ?
#
loop_
_entity_poly.entity_id
_entity_poly.type
_entity_poly.pdbx_seq_one_letter_code
_entity_poly.pdbx_strand_id
1 'polypeptide(L)'
;MTSFVAHRNPFAPFDTAPTTTEILGRIPHDEILPQIIGDAFRHRVGVKPLDLANWFVRDDEWDPTVAMKRTLLAERRDQVVSFRDDGHEAAQEAAELVLAWNGKSTSRTGVDALVDAALSVPDDLTVLRSIP
;
A
#
# COMPACT_ATOMS: atom_id res chain seq x y z
N MET A 1 -5.47 26.81 -8.91
CA MET A 1 -4.22 26.06 -9.18
C MET A 1 -3.94 25.19 -7.97
N THR A 2 -4.30 23.91 -8.02
CA THR A 2 -3.95 22.94 -6.98
C THR A 2 -2.47 22.63 -7.12
N SER A 3 -1.66 23.11 -6.17
CA SER A 3 -0.25 22.75 -6.08
C SER A 3 -0.16 21.34 -5.50
N PHE A 4 0.01 20.34 -6.34
CA PHE A 4 0.32 18.99 -5.88
C PHE A 4 1.77 18.95 -5.36
N VAL A 5 1.97 18.32 -4.20
CA VAL A 5 3.32 18.06 -3.68
C VAL A 5 3.93 16.96 -4.56
N ALA A 6 4.90 17.34 -5.39
CA ALA A 6 5.68 16.38 -6.16
C ALA A 6 6.65 15.64 -5.23
N HIS A 7 6.46 14.33 -5.06
CA HIS A 7 7.41 13.48 -4.34
C HIS A 7 8.65 13.30 -5.22
N ARG A 8 9.79 13.87 -4.80
CA ARG A 8 11.06 13.82 -5.56
C ARG A 8 11.74 12.44 -5.50
N ASN A 9 11.45 11.68 -4.46
CA ASN A 9 12.03 10.37 -4.17
C ASN A 9 10.96 9.44 -3.56
N PRO A 10 9.94 9.03 -4.35
CA PRO A 10 8.78 8.31 -3.82
C PRO A 10 9.13 6.92 -3.24
N PHE A 11 10.26 6.33 -3.64
CA PHE A 11 10.71 5.01 -3.20
C PHE A 11 11.88 5.05 -2.20
N ALA A 12 12.17 6.22 -1.64
CA ALA A 12 13.14 6.36 -0.57
C ALA A 12 12.41 6.41 0.78
N PRO A 13 12.89 5.70 1.82
CA PRO A 13 12.37 5.85 3.17
C PRO A 13 12.41 7.32 3.62
N PHE A 14 11.42 7.73 4.42
CA PHE A 14 11.24 9.13 4.84
C PHE A 14 12.47 9.74 5.55
N ASP A 15 13.31 8.90 6.15
CA ASP A 15 14.51 9.28 6.89
C ASP A 15 15.80 9.15 6.07
N THR A 16 15.71 8.76 4.81
CA THR A 16 16.85 8.54 3.92
C THR A 16 16.67 9.37 2.65
N ALA A 17 17.33 10.53 2.57
CA ALA A 17 17.33 11.32 1.34
C ALA A 17 18.38 10.77 0.35
N PRO A 18 18.00 10.31 -0.86
CA PRO A 18 18.97 9.89 -1.85
C PRO A 18 19.72 11.10 -2.43
N THR A 19 20.96 10.87 -2.87
CA THR A 19 21.86 11.89 -3.43
C THR A 19 21.43 12.36 -4.82
N THR A 20 20.55 11.62 -5.51
CA THR A 20 20.07 11.89 -6.87
C THR A 20 18.58 12.18 -6.86
N THR A 21 18.13 13.16 -7.67
CA THR A 21 16.82 13.80 -7.53
C THR A 21 16.00 13.77 -8.83
N GLU A 22 15.65 12.62 -9.41
CA GLU A 22 14.79 12.63 -10.61
C GLU A 22 13.85 11.42 -10.71
N ILE A 23 12.77 11.39 -9.92
CA ILE A 23 11.53 10.73 -10.30
C ILE A 23 10.35 11.62 -9.89
N LEU A 24 9.49 11.99 -10.85
CA LEU A 24 8.23 12.70 -10.63
C LEU A 24 7.11 11.66 -10.58
N GLY A 25 6.76 11.18 -9.37
CA GLY A 25 5.58 10.34 -9.18
C GLY A 25 4.30 11.16 -9.38
N ARG A 26 3.31 10.61 -10.11
CA ARG A 26 2.01 11.25 -10.34
C ARG A 26 0.94 10.49 -9.56
N ILE A 27 0.03 11.21 -8.89
CA ILE A 27 -1.12 10.59 -8.23
C ILE A 27 -1.98 9.87 -9.30
N PRO A 28 -2.39 8.61 -9.10
CA PRO A 28 -2.86 7.78 -10.23
C PRO A 28 -4.19 8.21 -10.85
N HIS A 29 -5.09 8.92 -10.16
CA HIS A 29 -6.44 9.17 -10.69
C HIS A 29 -7.04 10.53 -10.27
N ASP A 30 -7.49 11.30 -11.28
CA ASP A 30 -8.16 12.59 -11.10
C ASP A 30 -9.56 12.47 -10.45
N GLU A 31 -10.17 11.29 -10.49
CA GLU A 31 -11.55 11.05 -10.04
C GLU A 31 -11.74 10.95 -8.51
N ILE A 32 -10.65 10.73 -7.77
CA ILE A 32 -10.65 10.67 -6.29
C ILE A 32 -10.30 12.06 -5.71
N LEU A 33 -10.04 13.04 -6.58
CA LEU A 33 -9.67 14.37 -6.13
C LEU A 33 -10.85 15.05 -5.42
N PRO A 34 -10.56 15.79 -4.34
CA PRO A 34 -11.58 16.58 -3.65
C PRO A 34 -12.28 17.51 -4.64
N GLN A 35 -13.60 17.40 -4.74
CA GLN A 35 -14.38 18.39 -5.48
C GLN A 35 -14.42 19.68 -4.65
N ILE A 36 -13.90 20.77 -5.23
CA ILE A 36 -14.00 22.10 -4.64
C ILE A 36 -15.48 22.53 -4.68
N ILE A 37 -16.09 22.76 -3.52
CA ILE A 37 -17.46 23.29 -3.40
C ILE A 37 -17.38 24.68 -2.79
N GLY A 38 -17.43 25.71 -3.65
CA GLY A 38 -17.10 27.08 -3.24
C GLY A 38 -15.63 27.18 -2.83
N ASP A 39 -15.32 27.88 -1.74
CA ASP A 39 -13.94 28.04 -1.24
C ASP A 39 -13.56 27.06 -0.12
N ALA A 40 -14.45 26.10 0.19
CA ALA A 40 -14.29 25.21 1.35
C ALA A 40 -14.02 23.76 0.92
N PHE A 41 -12.90 23.21 1.39
CA PHE A 41 -12.62 21.79 1.34
C PHE A 41 -13.57 21.04 2.31
N ARG A 42 -14.25 20.00 1.83
CA ARG A 42 -15.07 19.11 2.67
C ARG A 42 -14.71 17.65 2.41
N HIS A 43 -14.28 16.95 3.46
CA HIS A 43 -14.15 15.50 3.43
C HIS A 43 -15.52 14.88 3.13
N ARG A 44 -15.54 13.88 2.23
CA ARG A 44 -16.71 13.07 1.93
C ARG A 44 -16.34 11.61 2.03
N VAL A 45 -17.34 10.76 2.30
CA VAL A 45 -17.17 9.31 2.23
C VAL A 45 -17.17 8.91 0.75
N GLY A 46 -15.99 8.92 0.13
CA GLY A 46 -15.77 8.60 -1.29
C GLY A 46 -15.60 7.11 -1.55
N VAL A 47 -16.50 6.28 -1.02
CA VAL A 47 -16.43 4.82 -1.22
C VAL A 47 -17.06 4.42 -2.54
N LYS A 48 -16.42 3.50 -3.26
CA LYS A 48 -16.95 2.86 -4.48
C LYS A 48 -16.86 1.34 -4.33
N PRO A 49 -17.76 0.57 -4.97
CA PRO A 49 -17.60 -0.87 -5.06
C PRO A 49 -16.22 -1.24 -5.63
N LEU A 50 -15.59 -2.25 -5.05
CA LEU A 50 -14.31 -2.74 -5.52
C LEU A 50 -14.50 -3.60 -6.77
N ASP A 51 -13.81 -3.24 -7.87
CA ASP A 51 -13.67 -4.11 -9.03
C ASP A 51 -12.41 -4.98 -8.86
N LEU A 52 -12.62 -6.26 -8.59
CA LEU A 52 -11.53 -7.21 -8.37
C LEU A 52 -10.65 -7.41 -9.61
N ALA A 53 -11.14 -7.14 -10.83
CA ALA A 53 -10.28 -7.24 -12.02
C ALA A 53 -9.20 -6.14 -12.03
N ASN A 54 -9.48 -5.01 -11.38
CA ASN A 54 -8.62 -3.84 -11.30
C ASN A 54 -8.28 -3.50 -9.84
N TRP A 55 -8.16 -4.52 -8.98
CA TRP A 55 -7.95 -4.32 -7.54
C TRP A 55 -6.67 -3.54 -7.26
N PHE A 56 -5.54 -3.98 -7.82
CA PHE A 56 -4.27 -3.26 -7.75
C PHE A 56 -3.90 -2.72 -9.14
N VAL A 57 -3.43 -1.48 -9.18
CA VAL A 57 -2.95 -0.83 -10.40
C VAL A 57 -1.54 -1.30 -10.67
N ARG A 58 -1.28 -1.74 -11.90
CA ARG A 58 0.05 -2.15 -12.34
C ARG A 58 0.66 -1.07 -13.23
N ASP A 59 1.65 -0.39 -12.70
CA ASP A 59 2.35 0.72 -13.33
C ASP A 59 3.87 0.59 -13.16
N ASP A 60 4.60 1.60 -13.61
CA ASP A 60 6.06 1.67 -13.55
C ASP A 60 6.60 1.78 -12.10
N GLU A 61 5.73 2.07 -11.12
CA GLU A 61 6.10 2.23 -9.70
C GLU A 61 6.03 0.91 -8.92
N TRP A 62 5.41 -0.13 -9.50
CA TRP A 62 5.21 -1.43 -8.87
C TRP A 62 6.50 -2.07 -8.36
N ASP A 63 7.44 -2.33 -9.27
CA ASP A 63 8.69 -3.03 -8.96
C ASP A 63 9.61 -2.21 -8.03
N PRO A 64 9.83 -0.90 -8.25
CA PRO A 64 10.56 -0.04 -7.32
C PRO A 64 9.99 -0.05 -5.89
N THR A 65 8.66 0.04 -5.75
CA THR A 65 8.01 0.03 -4.43
C THR A 65 8.19 -1.30 -3.72
N VAL A 66 7.99 -2.42 -4.42
CA VAL A 66 8.20 -3.76 -3.85
C VAL A 66 9.67 -3.96 -3.43
N ALA A 67 10.63 -3.44 -4.21
CA ALA A 67 12.05 -3.50 -3.86
C ALA A 67 12.34 -2.70 -2.58
N MET A 68 11.82 -1.48 -2.45
CA MET A 68 11.93 -0.68 -1.22
C MET A 68 11.36 -1.42 -0.01
N LYS A 69 10.18 -2.05 -0.14
CA LYS A 69 9.55 -2.80 0.96
C LYS A 69 10.38 -4.01 1.40
N ARG A 70 11.05 -4.71 0.46
CA ARG A 70 12.00 -5.78 0.84
C ARG A 70 13.14 -5.25 1.71
N THR A 71 13.72 -4.11 1.35
CA THR A 71 14.79 -3.48 2.14
C THR A 71 14.29 -3.09 3.54
N LEU A 72 13.13 -2.42 3.62
CA LEU A 72 12.53 -2.03 4.91
C LEU A 72 12.23 -3.23 5.81
N LEU A 73 11.68 -4.31 5.26
CA LEU A 73 11.43 -5.54 6.01
C LEU A 73 12.72 -6.22 6.48
N ALA A 74 13.78 -6.19 5.67
CA ALA A 74 15.06 -6.78 6.03
C ALA A 74 15.79 -6.00 7.13
N GLU A 75 15.71 -4.67 7.09
CA GLU A 75 16.47 -3.79 8.00
C GLU A 75 15.69 -3.36 9.24
N ARG A 76 14.35 -3.26 9.15
CA ARG A 76 13.51 -2.57 10.14
C ARG A 76 12.14 -3.23 10.31
N ARG A 77 12.07 -4.57 10.26
CA ARG A 77 10.81 -5.35 10.31
C ARG A 77 9.87 -4.87 11.41
N ASP A 78 10.40 -4.66 12.61
CA ASP A 78 9.72 -4.24 13.83
C ASP A 78 9.15 -2.81 13.77
N GLN A 79 9.58 -2.00 12.80
CA GLN A 79 9.01 -0.67 12.54
C GLN A 79 7.89 -0.70 11.49
N VAL A 80 7.89 -1.70 10.60
CA VAL A 80 6.97 -1.78 9.46
C VAL A 80 5.97 -2.94 9.53
N VAL A 81 6.13 -3.84 10.51
CA VAL A 81 5.21 -4.93 10.80
C VAL A 81 4.79 -4.86 12.26
N SER A 82 3.51 -4.63 12.49
CA SER A 82 2.90 -4.69 13.80
C SER A 82 1.61 -5.48 13.73
N PHE A 83 1.36 -6.31 14.74
CA PHE A 83 0.18 -7.15 14.81
C PHE A 83 -0.20 -7.41 16.26
N ARG A 84 -1.44 -7.83 16.44
CA ARG A 84 -1.90 -8.44 17.68
C ARG A 84 -1.87 -9.96 17.53
N ASP A 85 -1.49 -10.68 18.58
CA ASP A 85 -1.41 -12.15 18.57
C ASP A 85 -2.75 -12.82 18.19
N ASP A 86 -3.87 -12.14 18.46
CA ASP A 86 -5.22 -12.60 18.13
C ASP A 86 -5.68 -12.23 16.70
N GLY A 87 -4.78 -11.72 15.85
CA GLY A 87 -5.05 -11.27 14.49
C GLY A 87 -4.60 -12.23 13.38
N HIS A 88 -4.01 -13.38 13.71
CA HIS A 88 -3.41 -14.27 12.72
C HIS A 88 -4.40 -14.84 11.69
N GLU A 89 -5.63 -15.18 12.09
CA GLU A 89 -6.63 -15.74 11.18
C GLU A 89 -7.05 -14.72 10.10
N ALA A 90 -7.38 -13.50 10.50
CA ALA A 90 -7.73 -12.44 9.56
C ALA A 90 -6.54 -12.05 8.65
N ALA A 91 -5.31 -12.10 9.19
CA ALA A 91 -4.11 -11.89 8.40
C ALA A 91 -3.90 -12.98 7.35
N GLN A 92 -4.17 -14.24 7.69
CA GLN A 92 -4.10 -15.38 6.76
C GLN A 92 -5.08 -15.20 5.59
N GLU A 93 -6.36 -14.91 5.89
CA GLU A 93 -7.40 -14.72 4.86
C GLU A 93 -7.01 -13.59 3.89
N ALA A 94 -6.60 -12.44 4.43
CA ALA A 94 -6.18 -11.31 3.61
C ALA A 94 -4.97 -11.66 2.72
N ALA A 95 -4.01 -12.41 3.27
CA ALA A 95 -2.83 -12.85 2.52
C ALA A 95 -3.20 -13.75 1.33
N GLU A 96 -4.09 -14.72 1.55
CA GLU A 96 -4.54 -15.65 0.52
C GLU A 96 -5.26 -14.92 -0.62
N LEU A 97 -6.13 -13.95 -0.31
CA LEU A 97 -6.83 -13.15 -1.32
C LEU A 97 -5.87 -12.35 -2.19
N VAL A 98 -4.93 -11.64 -1.57
CA VAL A 98 -3.95 -10.79 -2.29
C VAL A 98 -2.99 -11.64 -3.13
N LEU A 99 -2.47 -12.74 -2.56
CA LEU A 99 -1.55 -13.62 -3.27
C LEU A 99 -2.25 -14.32 -4.45
N ALA A 100 -3.48 -14.81 -4.25
CA ALA A 100 -4.26 -15.45 -5.31
C ALA A 100 -4.53 -14.49 -6.47
N TRP A 101 -4.87 -13.23 -6.17
CA TRP A 101 -5.06 -12.19 -7.19
C TRP A 101 -3.80 -11.99 -8.06
N ASN A 102 -2.62 -12.06 -7.43
CA ASN A 102 -1.34 -11.92 -8.12
C ASN A 102 -0.81 -13.25 -8.72
N GLY A 103 -1.61 -14.32 -8.72
CA GLY A 103 -1.23 -15.64 -9.21
C GLY A 103 -0.09 -16.30 -8.40
N LYS A 104 0.01 -15.99 -7.10
CA LYS A 104 1.04 -16.46 -6.17
C LYS A 104 0.43 -17.25 -5.02
N SER A 105 1.29 -17.94 -4.28
CA SER A 105 0.96 -18.60 -3.02
C SER A 105 2.14 -18.54 -2.07
N THR A 106 1.91 -18.82 -0.79
CA THR A 106 2.96 -18.95 0.23
C THR A 106 2.71 -20.19 1.09
N SER A 107 3.78 -20.74 1.66
CA SER A 107 3.72 -21.77 2.70
C SER A 107 3.76 -21.19 4.11
N ARG A 108 3.91 -19.87 4.26
CA ARG A 108 3.88 -19.18 5.56
C ARG A 108 2.44 -19.03 6.04
N THR A 109 2.28 -18.75 7.34
CA THR A 109 0.97 -18.67 7.98
C THR A 109 0.78 -17.38 8.77
N GLY A 110 -0.47 -16.98 8.95
CA GLY A 110 -0.88 -15.83 9.75
C GLY A 110 -0.26 -14.53 9.26
N VAL A 111 0.43 -13.83 10.16
CA VAL A 111 1.02 -12.52 9.84
C VAL A 111 2.19 -12.65 8.87
N ASP A 112 2.94 -13.75 8.92
CA ASP A 112 4.05 -13.93 7.98
C ASP A 112 3.55 -14.24 6.55
N ALA A 113 2.37 -14.84 6.41
CA ALA A 113 1.69 -14.93 5.11
C ALA A 113 1.30 -13.53 4.60
N LEU A 114 0.79 -12.67 5.49
CA LEU A 114 0.44 -11.29 5.15
C LEU A 114 1.68 -10.46 4.77
N VAL A 115 2.82 -10.71 5.39
CA VAL A 115 4.11 -10.09 4.99
C VAL A 115 4.49 -10.51 3.56
N ASP A 116 4.34 -11.79 3.21
CA ASP A 116 4.61 -12.27 1.85
C ASP A 116 3.64 -11.62 0.83
N ALA A 117 2.37 -11.48 1.21
CA ALA A 117 1.36 -10.79 0.41
C ALA A 117 1.70 -9.30 0.21
N ALA A 118 2.12 -8.61 1.27
CA ALA A 118 2.56 -7.22 1.22
C ALA A 118 3.80 -7.04 0.34
N LEU A 119 4.69 -8.05 0.28
CA LEU A 119 5.82 -8.10 -0.66
C LEU A 119 5.45 -8.47 -2.10
N SER A 120 4.15 -8.64 -2.39
CA SER A 120 3.64 -8.97 -3.71
C SER A 120 2.90 -7.84 -4.41
N VAL A 121 2.55 -6.77 -3.70
CA VAL A 121 1.83 -5.57 -4.20
C VAL A 121 2.56 -4.30 -3.76
N PRO A 122 2.33 -3.12 -4.35
CA PRO A 122 2.95 -1.88 -3.92
C PRO A 122 2.30 -1.30 -2.66
N ASP A 123 0.98 -1.43 -2.50
CA ASP A 123 0.20 -0.90 -1.37
C ASP A 123 0.59 -1.48 0.00
N ASP A 124 0.31 -0.72 1.05
CA ASP A 124 0.37 -1.17 2.44
C ASP A 124 -0.87 -2.00 2.78
N LEU A 125 -0.68 -3.09 3.51
CA LEU A 125 -1.77 -3.95 3.95
C LEU A 125 -2.04 -3.75 5.44
N THR A 126 -3.27 -3.43 5.77
CA THR A 126 -3.77 -3.38 7.16
C THR A 126 -5.00 -4.25 7.26
N VAL A 127 -5.04 -5.12 8.27
CA VAL A 127 -6.17 -5.98 8.55
C VAL A 127 -6.80 -5.55 9.87
N LEU A 128 -8.10 -5.27 9.83
CA LEU A 128 -8.88 -4.92 11.00
C LEU A 128 -9.80 -6.09 11.35
N ARG A 129 -9.76 -6.52 12.61
CA ARG A 129 -10.73 -7.50 13.12
C ARG A 129 -11.95 -6.74 13.63
N SER A 130 -13.13 -7.18 13.22
CA SER A 130 -14.37 -6.75 13.88
C SER A 130 -14.40 -7.32 15.29
N ILE A 131 -14.54 -6.45 16.29
CA ILE A 131 -14.77 -6.87 17.69
C ILE A 131 -16.28 -6.77 17.92
N PRO A 132 -16.95 -7.87 18.33
CA PRO A 132 -18.37 -7.85 18.67
C PRO A 132 -18.70 -6.92 19.84
#